data_AF-A0A0F9AN53-F1
#
_entry.id   AF-A0A0F9AN53-F1
#
_cell.length_a   1.000
_cell.length_b   1.000
_cell.length_c   1.000
_cell.angle_alpha   90.00
_cell.angle_beta   90.00
_cell.angle_gamma   90.00
#
_symmetry.space_group_name_H-M   'P 1'
#
loop_
_entity.id
_entity.type
_entity.pdbx_description
1 polymer ?
#
loop_
_entity_poly.entity_id
_entity_poly.type
_entity_poly.pdbx_seq_one_letter_code
_entity_poly.pdbx_strand_id
1 'polypeptide(L)'
;AKSDRETRLGDSSLANGVIGPWQGWTVVQNNNLPWSATLTIATKPIDGDTVVISGVTFTFKDDIGSTPGYVDIDSTVATARANLKLAVENGAVGTAYIQLSNRDRFLITRKRAISMDGSASAMVFSGFGDISVSETNTDAADVWSLQRQTSVFMIRGSIDMVLQMMKLEVGDKEKGFADLPKGMIGIGTKTFDDGAIQMVKVTQDASNF
;
A
#
# COMPACT_ATOMS: atom_id res chain seq x y z
N ALA A 1 -28.61 -20.70 -33.02
CA ALA A 1 -28.99 -20.17 -31.70
C ALA A 1 -28.26 -20.97 -30.63
N LYS A 2 -27.16 -20.43 -30.08
CA LYS A 2 -26.47 -21.03 -28.93
C LYS A 2 -27.16 -20.47 -27.69
N SER A 3 -27.84 -21.37 -27.00
CA SER A 3 -28.55 -21.22 -25.72
C SER A 3 -28.07 -20.03 -24.91
N ASP A 4 -29.01 -19.13 -24.61
CA ASP A 4 -28.89 -18.11 -23.58
C ASP A 4 -28.31 -18.74 -22.31
N ARG A 5 -27.14 -18.26 -21.88
CA ARG A 5 -26.56 -18.60 -20.59
C ARG A 5 -27.22 -17.67 -19.56
N GLU A 6 -27.98 -18.28 -18.67
CA GLU A 6 -29.10 -17.73 -17.88
C GLU A 6 -28.84 -16.46 -17.05
N THR A 7 -27.62 -16.07 -16.66
CA THR A 7 -27.39 -14.71 -16.12
C THR A 7 -25.96 -14.21 -16.34
N ARG A 8 -25.82 -12.93 -16.73
CA ARG A 8 -24.52 -12.24 -16.88
C ARG A 8 -23.71 -12.22 -15.56
N LEU A 9 -24.40 -12.32 -14.43
CA LEU A 9 -23.83 -12.42 -13.09
C LEU A 9 -23.22 -13.80 -12.82
N GLY A 10 -23.90 -14.89 -13.19
CA GLY A 10 -23.45 -16.27 -12.93
C GLY A 10 -22.18 -16.68 -13.69
N ASP A 11 -21.94 -16.12 -14.87
CA ASP A 11 -20.68 -16.33 -15.61
C ASP A 11 -19.54 -15.44 -15.07
N SER A 12 -19.89 -14.26 -14.52
CA SER A 12 -18.92 -13.34 -13.93
C SER A 12 -18.50 -13.71 -12.50
N SER A 13 -19.34 -14.45 -11.75
CA SER A 13 -19.03 -14.87 -10.38
C SER A 13 -17.93 -15.94 -10.29
N LEU A 14 -17.63 -16.62 -11.40
CA LEU A 14 -16.52 -17.57 -11.51
C LEU A 14 -15.18 -16.89 -11.83
N ALA A 15 -15.19 -15.58 -12.16
CA ALA A 15 -13.98 -14.81 -12.36
C ALA A 15 -13.49 -14.25 -11.03
N ASN A 16 -12.30 -14.69 -10.58
CA ASN A 16 -11.71 -14.24 -9.32
C ASN A 16 -11.61 -12.71 -9.25
N GLY A 17 -12.13 -12.14 -8.17
CA GLY A 17 -12.09 -10.70 -7.89
C GLY A 17 -13.16 -9.87 -8.60
N VAL A 18 -14.02 -10.45 -9.44
CA VAL A 18 -15.15 -9.72 -10.03
C VAL A 18 -16.32 -9.71 -9.06
N ILE A 19 -16.68 -8.53 -8.53
CA ILE A 19 -17.84 -8.36 -7.63
C ILE A 19 -19.15 -8.44 -8.43
N GLY A 20 -19.09 -8.10 -9.72
CA GLY A 20 -20.23 -8.08 -10.63
C GLY A 20 -20.35 -6.74 -11.36
N PRO A 21 -21.29 -6.64 -12.31
CA PRO A 21 -21.53 -5.40 -13.02
C PRO A 21 -22.30 -4.39 -12.16
N TRP A 22 -21.73 -3.19 -11.98
CA TRP A 22 -22.38 -2.05 -11.36
C TRP A 22 -22.54 -0.92 -12.38
N GLN A 23 -23.77 -0.45 -12.58
CA GLN A 23 -24.11 0.59 -13.57
C GLN A 23 -23.54 0.35 -14.99
N GLY A 24 -23.46 -0.92 -15.41
CA GLY A 24 -22.93 -1.30 -16.73
C GLY A 24 -21.41 -1.58 -16.76
N TRP A 25 -20.68 -1.29 -15.68
CA TRP A 25 -19.23 -1.49 -15.56
C TRP A 25 -18.89 -2.72 -14.71
N THR A 26 -17.87 -3.48 -15.09
CA THR A 26 -17.39 -4.61 -14.28
C THR A 26 -16.49 -4.08 -13.17
N VAL A 27 -16.91 -4.25 -11.92
CA VAL A 27 -16.10 -3.86 -10.76
C VAL A 27 -15.21 -5.03 -10.35
N VAL A 28 -13.91 -4.75 -10.24
CA VAL A 28 -12.92 -5.72 -9.76
C VAL A 28 -12.43 -5.26 -8.38
N GLN A 29 -12.58 -6.14 -7.39
CA GLN A 29 -12.01 -5.92 -6.06
C GLN A 29 -10.52 -6.26 -6.09
N ASN A 30 -9.71 -5.33 -5.59
CA ASN A 30 -8.29 -5.55 -5.42
C ASN A 30 -7.88 -5.12 -4.01
N ASN A 31 -7.15 -5.99 -3.32
CA ASN A 31 -6.66 -5.77 -1.95
C ASN A 31 -5.32 -5.01 -1.90
N ASN A 32 -4.75 -4.67 -3.07
CA ASN A 32 -3.44 -4.05 -3.25
C ASN A 32 -3.53 -2.72 -4.01
N LEU A 33 -4.64 -1.99 -3.85
CA LEU A 33 -4.80 -0.64 -4.42
C LEU A 33 -3.95 0.37 -3.64
N PRO A 34 -3.23 1.30 -4.29
CA PRO A 34 -2.46 2.31 -3.59
C PRO A 34 -3.34 3.22 -2.73
N TRP A 35 -2.91 3.48 -1.50
CA TRP A 35 -3.54 4.37 -0.54
C TRP A 35 -2.54 5.43 -0.08
N SER A 36 -3.05 6.63 0.20
CA SER A 36 -2.28 7.72 0.80
C SER A 36 -3.12 8.52 1.79
N ALA A 37 -2.52 8.97 2.89
CA ALA A 37 -3.11 9.99 3.76
C ALA A 37 -2.01 10.88 4.35
N THR A 38 -2.38 12.10 4.75
CA THR A 38 -1.46 13.03 5.38
C THR A 38 -1.86 13.22 6.83
N LEU A 39 -0.96 12.93 7.76
CA LEU A 39 -1.12 13.26 9.17
C LEU A 39 -0.37 14.56 9.47
N THR A 40 -1.06 15.56 9.98
CA THR A 40 -0.42 16.77 10.47
C THR A 40 -0.16 16.66 11.96
N ILE A 41 1.08 16.90 12.40
CA ILE A 41 1.43 17.10 13.81
C ILE A 41 2.26 18.38 13.91
N ALA A 42 1.60 19.49 14.23
CA ALA A 42 2.21 20.81 14.36
C ALA A 42 2.67 21.09 15.79
N THR A 43 1.90 20.62 16.77
CA THR A 43 2.20 20.73 18.20
C THR A 43 2.84 19.47 18.74
N LYS A 44 3.58 19.60 19.85
CA LYS A 44 4.17 18.44 20.50
C LYS A 44 3.05 17.56 21.08
N PRO A 45 2.97 16.26 20.71
CA PRO A 45 2.03 15.34 21.34
C PRO A 45 2.23 15.28 22.86
N ILE A 46 1.17 14.94 23.59
CA ILE A 46 1.22 14.73 25.03
C ILE A 46 1.25 13.24 25.38
N ASP A 47 1.65 12.94 26.62
CA ASP A 47 1.64 11.56 27.12
C ASP A 47 0.23 10.95 27.03
N GLY A 48 0.11 9.86 26.29
CA GLY A 48 -1.14 9.15 26.05
C GLY A 48 -1.85 9.49 24.74
N ASP A 49 -1.39 10.47 23.96
CA ASP A 49 -1.90 10.71 22.62
C ASP A 49 -1.69 9.46 21.74
N THR A 50 -2.69 9.09 20.94
CA THR A 50 -2.61 7.89 20.09
C THR A 50 -2.83 8.18 18.61
N VAL A 51 -2.10 7.43 17.78
CA VAL A 51 -2.25 7.37 16.33
C VAL A 51 -2.48 5.91 15.94
N VAL A 52 -3.60 5.63 15.27
CA VAL A 52 -3.96 4.28 14.83
C VAL A 52 -3.83 4.20 13.31
N ILE A 53 -3.09 3.19 12.84
CA ILE A 53 -2.88 2.94 11.42
C ILE A 53 -3.16 1.48 11.12
N SER A 54 -4.13 1.20 10.23
CA SER A 54 -4.53 -0.17 9.88
C SER A 54 -4.86 -1.05 11.10
N GLY A 55 -5.43 -0.45 12.15
CA GLY A 55 -5.78 -1.11 13.41
C GLY A 55 -4.62 -1.30 14.40
N VAL A 56 -3.39 -0.90 14.04
CA VAL A 56 -2.24 -0.88 14.96
C VAL A 56 -2.18 0.46 15.65
N THR A 57 -2.15 0.46 16.99
CA THR A 57 -2.11 1.68 17.79
C THR A 57 -0.67 2.02 18.15
N PHE A 58 -0.27 3.25 17.84
CA PHE A 58 0.94 3.89 18.32
C PHE A 58 0.55 4.86 19.42
N THR A 59 1.21 4.78 20.58
CA THR A 59 0.93 5.65 21.73
C THR A 59 2.17 6.48 22.03
N PHE A 60 2.00 7.79 22.07
CA PHE A 60 3.05 8.71 22.46
C PHE A 60 3.23 8.69 23.98
N LYS A 61 4.46 8.52 24.45
CA LYS A 61 4.81 8.47 25.86
C LYS A 61 6.07 9.27 26.18
N ASP A 62 6.09 9.89 27.35
CA ASP A 62 7.30 10.54 27.91
C ASP A 62 8.29 9.49 28.44
N ASP A 63 7.79 8.35 28.92
CA ASP A 63 8.57 7.15 29.25
C ASP A 63 8.00 5.94 28.52
N ILE A 64 8.76 5.45 27.54
CA ILE A 64 8.35 4.38 26.64
C ILE A 64 8.30 2.98 27.29
N GLY A 65 8.94 2.79 28.45
CA GLY A 65 8.91 1.50 29.17
C GLY A 65 9.21 0.28 28.29
N SER A 66 8.32 -0.72 28.31
CA SER A 66 8.48 -1.99 27.57
C SER A 66 7.24 -2.41 26.76
N THR A 67 6.22 -1.55 26.67
CA THR A 67 4.96 -1.92 26.00
C THR A 67 5.08 -1.72 24.49
N PRO A 68 4.80 -2.76 23.66
CA PRO A 68 4.82 -2.66 22.20
C PRO A 68 3.95 -1.52 21.65
N GLY A 69 4.49 -0.74 20.71
CA GLY A 69 3.77 0.36 20.07
C GLY A 69 3.88 1.71 20.78
N TYR A 70 4.60 1.77 21.90
CA TYR A 70 4.95 3.06 22.52
C TYR A 70 6.03 3.76 21.70
N VAL A 71 5.85 5.08 21.53
CA VAL A 71 6.72 5.98 20.77
C VAL A 71 7.14 7.11 21.70
N ASP A 72 8.44 7.40 21.74
CA ASP A 72 8.97 8.47 22.56
C ASP A 72 8.60 9.84 21.97
N ILE A 73 7.99 10.69 22.80
CA ILE A 73 7.67 12.08 22.45
C ILE A 73 8.94 12.93 22.39
N ASP A 74 9.92 12.63 23.23
CA ASP A 74 11.14 13.43 23.43
C ASP A 74 10.80 14.93 23.65
N SER A 75 11.79 15.79 23.48
CA SER A 75 11.78 17.22 23.79
C SER A 75 11.18 18.10 22.69
N THR A 76 11.13 17.61 21.44
CA THR A 76 10.65 18.40 20.29
C THR A 76 9.63 17.65 19.44
N VAL A 77 8.69 18.38 18.85
CA VAL A 77 7.70 17.83 17.92
C VAL A 77 8.35 17.17 16.70
N ALA A 78 9.47 17.72 16.20
CA ALA A 78 10.18 17.15 15.06
C ALA A 78 10.78 15.77 15.40
N THR A 79 11.26 15.61 16.64
CA THR A 79 11.76 14.33 17.13
C THR A 79 10.62 13.33 17.32
N ALA A 80 9.49 13.73 17.90
CA ALA A 80 8.30 12.87 18.01
C ALA A 80 7.85 12.31 16.65
N ARG A 81 7.82 13.17 15.61
CA ARG A 81 7.49 12.75 14.23
C ARG A 81 8.54 11.80 13.64
N ALA A 82 9.82 12.05 13.89
CA ALA A 82 10.90 11.15 13.46
C ALA A 82 10.83 9.79 14.17
N ASN A 83 10.50 9.77 15.46
CA ASN A 83 10.31 8.55 16.24
C ASN A 83 9.09 7.75 15.75
N LEU A 84 7.99 8.42 15.40
CA LEU A 84 6.84 7.79 14.77
C LEU A 84 7.22 7.15 13.42
N LYS A 85 8.00 7.84 12.58
CA LYS A 85 8.52 7.28 11.32
C LYS A 85 9.31 6.00 11.57
N LEU A 86 10.23 6.02 12.53
CA LEU A 86 11.01 4.84 12.91
C LEU A 86 10.11 3.69 13.38
N ALA A 87 9.08 3.99 14.17
CA ALA A 87 8.12 2.98 14.65
C ALA A 87 7.35 2.32 13.51
N VAL A 88 6.89 3.11 12.53
CA VAL A 88 6.11 2.65 11.38
C VAL A 88 6.98 1.84 10.41
N GLU A 89 8.15 2.35 10.04
CA GLU A 89 9.04 1.74 9.03
C GLU A 89 9.97 0.66 9.58
N ASN A 90 9.90 0.37 10.89
CA ASN A 90 10.75 -0.61 11.56
C ASN A 90 12.25 -0.23 11.53
N GLY A 91 12.53 1.00 11.97
CA GLY A 91 13.89 1.53 12.15
C GLY A 91 14.63 0.95 13.35
N ALA A 92 15.59 1.72 13.89
CA ALA A 92 16.35 1.30 15.07
C ALA A 92 15.46 1.31 16.33
N VAL A 93 15.33 0.15 16.98
CA VAL A 93 14.51 -0.05 18.18
C VAL A 93 15.29 0.37 19.43
N GLY A 94 14.58 0.85 20.47
CA GLY A 94 15.09 0.87 21.84
C GLY A 94 14.94 2.21 22.54
N THR A 95 15.31 3.31 21.89
CA THR A 95 15.21 4.67 22.46
C THR A 95 14.07 5.47 21.86
N ALA A 96 13.82 5.32 20.55
CA ALA A 96 12.79 6.07 19.84
C ALA A 96 11.38 5.44 19.97
N TYR A 97 11.31 4.11 20.04
CA TYR A 97 10.06 3.38 20.14
C TYR A 97 10.28 1.95 20.63
N ILE A 98 9.22 1.34 21.14
CA ILE A 98 9.17 -0.08 21.49
C ILE A 98 8.60 -0.90 20.33
N GLN A 99 9.31 -1.96 19.99
CA GLN A 99 8.95 -2.83 18.87
C GLN A 99 7.52 -3.39 18.98
N LEU A 100 6.77 -3.28 17.89
CA LEU A 100 5.44 -3.88 17.74
C LEU A 100 5.48 -5.42 17.82
N SER A 101 4.35 -6.01 18.18
CA SER A 101 4.18 -7.47 18.10
C SER A 101 4.43 -7.99 16.68
N ASN A 102 4.86 -9.25 16.54
CA ASN A 102 5.14 -9.83 15.21
C ASN A 102 3.94 -9.76 14.26
N ARG A 103 2.73 -9.90 14.80
CA ARG A 103 1.48 -9.80 14.03
C ARG A 103 1.25 -8.38 13.52
N ASP A 104 1.38 -7.39 14.40
CA ASP A 104 1.11 -5.99 14.06
C ASP A 104 2.20 -5.44 13.13
N ARG A 105 3.45 -5.88 13.33
CA ARG A 105 4.54 -5.61 12.41
C ARG A 105 4.27 -6.19 11.02
N PHE A 106 3.77 -7.42 10.93
CA PHE A 106 3.40 -8.03 9.65
C PHE A 106 2.30 -7.24 8.92
N LEU A 107 1.32 -6.71 9.65
CA LEU A 107 0.26 -5.88 9.07
C LEU A 107 0.83 -4.60 8.44
N ILE A 108 1.67 -3.86 9.16
CA ILE A 108 2.21 -2.58 8.69
C ILE A 108 3.23 -2.76 7.56
N THR A 109 4.18 -3.69 7.67
CA THR A 109 5.30 -3.75 6.72
C THR A 109 5.07 -4.68 5.54
N ARG A 110 4.54 -5.89 5.76
CA ARG A 110 4.41 -6.89 4.69
C ARG A 110 3.05 -6.87 4.02
N LYS A 111 1.98 -6.72 4.80
CA LYS A 111 0.61 -6.75 4.25
C LYS A 111 0.23 -5.43 3.59
N ARG A 112 0.54 -4.30 4.24
CA ARG A 112 0.16 -2.95 3.77
C ARG A 112 1.32 -2.12 3.22
N ALA A 113 2.57 -2.53 3.50
CA ALA A 113 3.80 -1.84 3.09
C ALA A 113 3.73 -0.32 3.31
N ILE A 114 3.37 0.06 4.54
CA ILE A 114 3.21 1.47 4.90
C ILE A 114 4.57 2.14 4.98
N SER A 115 4.69 3.29 4.34
CA SER A 115 5.86 4.18 4.40
C SER A 115 5.43 5.62 4.66
N MET A 116 6.36 6.43 5.16
CA MET A 116 6.13 7.83 5.55
C MET A 116 7.21 8.71 4.90
N ASP A 117 6.85 9.81 4.23
CA ASP A 117 7.83 10.56 3.43
C ASP A 117 8.97 11.20 4.27
N GLY A 118 8.67 11.63 5.50
CA GLY A 118 9.63 12.40 6.31
C GLY A 118 9.03 12.98 7.60
N SER A 119 9.83 13.73 8.36
CA SER A 119 9.46 14.32 9.66
C SER A 119 8.93 15.76 9.57
N ALA A 120 8.43 16.17 8.40
CA ALA A 120 7.77 17.47 8.22
C ALA A 120 6.47 17.54 9.05
N SER A 121 5.94 18.74 9.29
CA SER A 121 4.68 18.90 10.04
C SER A 121 3.49 18.23 9.35
N ALA A 122 3.51 18.12 8.02
CA ALA A 122 2.56 17.34 7.23
C ALA A 122 3.27 16.07 6.74
N MET A 123 2.97 14.95 7.37
CA MET A 123 3.61 13.66 7.11
C MET A 123 2.74 12.86 6.14
N VAL A 124 3.23 12.60 4.93
CA VAL A 124 2.50 11.79 3.96
C VAL A 124 2.79 10.31 4.19
N PHE A 125 1.74 9.56 4.50
CA PHE A 125 1.74 8.10 4.57
C PHE A 125 1.29 7.52 3.24
N SER A 126 1.96 6.47 2.80
CA SER A 126 1.58 5.70 1.61
C SER A 126 1.62 4.21 1.90
N GLY A 127 0.74 3.44 1.26
CA GLY A 127 0.67 2.00 1.42
C GLY A 127 -0.28 1.36 0.42
N PHE A 128 -0.65 0.11 0.65
CA PHE A 128 -1.52 -0.65 -0.25
C PHE A 128 -2.68 -1.33 0.48
N GLY A 129 -3.84 -1.30 -0.16
CA GLY A 129 -5.09 -1.89 0.28
C GLY A 129 -6.00 -0.94 1.04
N ASP A 130 -6.87 -1.51 1.85
CA ASP A 130 -7.78 -0.84 2.77
C ASP A 130 -7.04 -0.50 4.07
N ILE A 131 -6.69 0.77 4.22
CA ILE A 131 -6.03 1.31 5.42
C ILE A 131 -6.97 2.33 6.05
N SER A 132 -7.43 2.02 7.26
CA SER A 132 -8.14 2.96 8.12
C SER A 132 -7.15 3.66 9.04
N VAL A 133 -7.32 4.97 9.21
CA VAL A 133 -6.52 5.78 10.12
C VAL A 133 -7.41 6.54 11.09
N SER A 134 -6.94 6.72 12.31
CA SER A 134 -7.57 7.57 13.31
C SER A 134 -6.53 8.09 14.30
N GLU A 135 -6.89 9.12 15.05
CA GLU A 135 -6.04 9.64 16.11
C GLU A 135 -6.86 10.20 17.26
N THR A 136 -6.17 10.46 18.36
CA THR A 136 -6.74 11.08 19.57
C THR A 136 -5.79 12.17 20.10
N ASN A 137 -5.02 12.77 19.19
CA ASN A 137 -4.08 13.84 19.55
C ASN A 137 -4.84 15.00 20.21
N THR A 138 -4.23 15.57 21.24
CA THR A 138 -4.90 16.58 22.07
C THR A 138 -5.13 17.90 21.32
N ASP A 139 -4.27 18.26 20.37
CA ASP A 139 -4.45 19.44 19.53
C ASP A 139 -5.39 19.14 18.36
N ALA A 140 -6.45 19.94 18.20
CA ALA A 140 -7.45 19.77 17.16
C ALA A 140 -6.94 20.12 15.74
N ALA A 141 -5.77 20.74 15.61
CA ALA A 141 -5.10 20.96 14.33
C ALA A 141 -4.24 19.75 13.90
N ASP A 142 -3.95 18.83 14.82
CA ASP A 142 -3.21 17.60 14.54
C ASP A 142 -4.19 16.55 13.98
N VAL A 143 -4.46 16.64 12.67
CA VAL A 143 -5.51 15.89 11.99
C VAL A 143 -5.03 15.09 10.77
N TRP A 144 -5.66 13.93 10.55
CA TRP A 144 -5.63 13.22 9.28
C TRP A 144 -6.39 13.97 8.19
N SER A 145 -5.71 14.20 7.08
CA SER A 145 -6.26 14.83 5.88
C SER A 145 -5.87 14.05 4.63
N LEU A 146 -6.52 14.37 3.50
CA LEU A 146 -6.19 13.82 2.18
C LEU A 146 -6.15 12.29 2.11
N GLN A 147 -7.01 11.61 2.88
CA GLN A 147 -7.15 10.17 2.85
C GLN A 147 -7.72 9.76 1.48
N ARG A 148 -6.90 9.10 0.66
CA ARG A 148 -7.21 8.81 -0.74
C ARG A 148 -6.85 7.39 -1.09
N GLN A 149 -7.72 6.73 -1.85
CA GLN A 149 -7.42 5.48 -2.53
C GLN A 149 -7.35 5.73 -4.04
N THR A 150 -6.32 5.18 -4.69
CA THR A 150 -6.14 5.29 -6.14
C THR A 150 -6.61 4.02 -6.82
N SER A 151 -7.51 4.15 -7.77
CA SER A 151 -7.98 3.06 -8.63
C SER A 151 -7.81 3.42 -10.12
N VAL A 152 -7.84 2.40 -10.97
CA VAL A 152 -7.84 2.55 -12.43
C VAL A 152 -9.25 2.30 -12.95
N PHE A 153 -9.74 3.24 -13.75
CA PHE A 153 -10.97 3.07 -14.51
C PHE A 153 -10.60 2.96 -15.98
N MET A 154 -11.04 1.88 -16.62
CA MET A 154 -10.63 1.59 -17.99
C MET A 154 -11.67 0.77 -18.74
N ILE A 155 -11.58 0.82 -20.06
CA ILE A 155 -12.29 -0.14 -20.92
C ILE A 155 -11.62 -1.51 -20.74
N ARG A 156 -12.44 -2.57 -20.70
CA ARG A 156 -11.90 -3.93 -20.55
C ARG A 156 -11.07 -4.28 -21.79
N GLY A 157 -9.81 -4.63 -21.59
CA GLY A 157 -8.87 -4.99 -22.67
C GLY A 157 -7.80 -3.93 -22.97
N SER A 158 -7.81 -2.78 -22.28
CA SER A 158 -6.83 -1.71 -22.49
C SER A 158 -5.44 -1.98 -21.88
N ILE A 159 -5.30 -3.02 -21.05
CA ILE A 159 -4.00 -3.47 -20.51
C ILE A 159 -3.48 -4.63 -21.35
N ASP A 160 -2.44 -4.35 -22.13
CA ASP A 160 -1.68 -5.35 -22.85
C ASP A 160 -0.39 -5.70 -22.08
N MET A 161 -0.06 -6.99 -22.03
CA MET A 161 1.20 -7.48 -21.49
C MET A 161 2.06 -7.97 -22.66
N VAL A 162 3.13 -7.26 -22.96
CA VAL A 162 4.08 -7.67 -24.00
C VAL A 162 5.22 -8.47 -23.37
N LEU A 163 5.24 -9.76 -23.64
CA LEU A 163 6.37 -10.63 -23.30
C LEU A 163 7.39 -10.59 -24.44
N GLN A 164 8.50 -9.86 -24.26
CA GLN A 164 9.57 -9.84 -25.24
C GLN A 164 10.56 -10.99 -24.94
N MET A 165 10.56 -12.02 -25.79
CA MET A 165 11.59 -13.05 -25.77
C MET A 165 12.88 -12.45 -26.33
N MET A 166 13.87 -12.20 -25.47
CA MET A 166 15.23 -11.96 -25.94
C MET A 166 15.88 -13.29 -26.30
N LYS A 167 16.60 -13.25 -27.42
CA LYS A 167 17.21 -14.36 -28.15
C LYS A 167 17.82 -15.43 -27.23
N LEU A 168 17.47 -16.69 -27.51
CA LEU A 168 18.11 -17.85 -26.91
C LEU A 168 19.56 -17.92 -27.36
N GLU A 169 20.51 -17.76 -26.44
CA GLU A 169 21.92 -18.02 -26.74
C GLU A 169 22.21 -19.48 -26.38
N VAL A 170 22.64 -20.22 -27.39
CA VAL A 170 23.11 -21.60 -27.25
C VAL A 170 24.63 -21.53 -27.16
N GLY A 171 25.20 -21.98 -26.05
CA GLY A 171 26.63 -22.09 -25.85
C GLY A 171 27.07 -23.53 -25.66
N ASP A 172 28.23 -23.89 -26.19
CA ASP A 172 28.79 -25.23 -26.04
C ASP A 172 29.23 -25.48 -24.60
N LYS A 173 28.97 -26.68 -24.08
CA LYS A 173 29.40 -27.10 -22.74
C LYS A 173 30.89 -27.45 -22.77
N GLU A 174 31.70 -26.88 -21.88
CA GLU A 174 33.17 -26.99 -21.87
C GLU A 174 33.76 -28.42 -21.90
N LYS A 175 32.98 -29.49 -21.65
CA LYS A 175 33.42 -30.90 -21.75
C LYS A 175 32.30 -31.91 -22.09
N GLY A 176 31.53 -31.69 -23.15
CA GLY A 176 30.60 -32.71 -23.67
C GLY A 176 29.87 -32.31 -24.95
N PHE A 177 29.43 -33.28 -25.75
CA PHE A 177 28.71 -33.12 -27.03
C PHE A 177 27.27 -32.58 -26.89
N ALA A 178 26.99 -31.72 -25.92
CA ALA A 178 25.64 -31.21 -25.65
C ALA A 178 25.62 -29.68 -25.56
N ASP A 179 24.71 -29.09 -26.32
CA ASP A 179 24.44 -27.67 -26.38
C ASP A 179 23.66 -27.21 -25.12
N LEU A 180 24.11 -26.13 -24.47
CA LEU A 180 23.42 -25.54 -23.31
C LEU A 180 22.58 -24.33 -23.77
N PRO A 181 21.24 -24.44 -23.83
CA PRO A 181 20.37 -23.30 -24.05
C PRO A 181 20.28 -22.46 -22.77
N LYS A 182 20.78 -21.22 -22.80
CA LYS A 182 20.55 -20.23 -21.74
C LYS A 182 19.54 -19.20 -22.26
N GLY A 183 18.35 -19.20 -21.69
CA GLY A 183 17.30 -18.21 -21.97
C GLY A 183 17.16 -17.23 -20.81
N MET A 184 17.31 -15.92 -21.08
CA MET A 184 16.93 -14.87 -20.14
C MET A 184 15.59 -14.29 -20.59
N ILE A 185 14.58 -14.35 -19.73
CA ILE A 185 13.24 -13.80 -20.00
C ILE A 185 13.19 -12.38 -19.44
N GLY A 186 13.06 -11.38 -20.32
CA GLY A 186 12.74 -10.01 -19.93
C GLY A 186 11.23 -9.85 -19.76
N ILE A 187 10.77 -9.51 -18.56
CA ILE A 187 9.37 -9.21 -18.29
C ILE A 187 9.22 -7.69 -18.24
N GLY A 188 8.46 -7.11 -19.17
CA GLY A 188 8.10 -5.70 -19.16
C GLY A 188 6.59 -5.55 -19.34
N THR A 189 5.94 -4.84 -18.44
CA THR A 189 4.54 -4.41 -18.62
C THR A 189 4.55 -3.01 -19.24
N LYS A 190 4.02 -2.87 -20.46
CA LYS A 190 3.83 -1.57 -21.11
C LYS A 190 2.43 -1.55 -21.71
N THR A 191 1.67 -0.50 -21.40
CA THR A 191 0.43 -0.18 -22.10
C THR A 191 0.78 0.60 -23.36
N PHE A 192 0.27 0.20 -24.52
CA PHE A 192 0.41 0.98 -25.75
C PHE A 192 -0.32 2.33 -25.61
N ASP A 193 0.11 3.33 -26.38
CA ASP A 193 -0.47 4.68 -26.33
C ASP A 193 -1.99 4.69 -26.63
N ASP A 194 -2.47 3.75 -27.46
CA ASP A 194 -3.90 3.57 -27.74
C ASP A 194 -4.69 3.07 -26.51
N GLY A 195 -4.10 2.13 -25.74
CA GLY A 195 -4.65 1.68 -24.47
C GLY A 195 -4.60 2.78 -23.40
N ALA A 196 -3.58 3.65 -23.42
CA ALA A 196 -3.43 4.74 -22.46
C ALA A 196 -4.57 5.78 -22.54
N ILE A 197 -5.10 6.06 -23.73
CA ILE A 197 -6.22 6.99 -23.93
C ILE A 197 -7.52 6.45 -23.31
N GLN A 198 -7.63 5.12 -23.18
CA GLN A 198 -8.81 4.44 -22.65
C GLN A 198 -8.77 4.22 -21.13
N MET A 199 -7.73 4.70 -20.45
CA MET A 199 -7.54 4.55 -19.01
C MET A 199 -7.56 5.90 -18.31
N VAL A 200 -8.26 5.96 -17.19
CA VAL A 200 -8.30 7.13 -16.31
C VAL A 200 -7.91 6.70 -14.90
N LYS A 201 -6.95 7.43 -14.32
CA LYS A 201 -6.64 7.32 -12.89
C LYS A 201 -7.75 8.00 -12.10
N VAL A 202 -8.40 7.24 -11.22
CA VAL A 202 -9.45 7.76 -10.34
C VAL A 202 -8.91 7.79 -8.92
N THR A 203 -8.99 8.95 -8.27
CA THR A 203 -8.69 9.11 -6.85
C THR A 203 -9.98 9.26 -6.09
N GLN A 204 -10.21 8.37 -5.14
CA GLN A 204 -11.41 8.34 -4.29
C GLN A 204 -11.04 8.83 -2.90
N ASP A 205 -11.92 9.64 -2.29
CA ASP A 205 -11.81 9.98 -0.88
C ASP A 205 -12.11 8.74 -0.04
N ALA A 206 -11.20 8.42 0.88
CA ALA A 206 -11.24 7.24 1.74
C ALA A 206 -11.39 7.62 3.23
N SER A 207 -11.71 8.89 3.53
CA SER A 207 -11.79 9.41 4.90
C SER A 207 -12.97 8.85 5.71
N ASN A 208 -14.07 8.48 5.05
CA ASN A 208 -15.25 7.89 5.66
C ASN A 208 -15.69 6.67 4.85
N PHE A 209 -15.62 5.49 5.45
CA PHE A 209 -16.27 4.27 4.96
C PHE A 209 -17.51 3.96 5.80
#